data_AF-A0A8X6H7F2-F1
#
_entry.id   AF-A0A8X6H7F2-F1
#
_cell.length_a   1.000
_cell.length_b   1.000
_cell.length_c   1.000
_cell.angle_alpha   90.00
_cell.angle_beta   90.00
_cell.angle_gamma   90.00
#
_symmetry.space_group_name_H-M   'P 1'
#
loop_
_entity.id
_entity.type
_entity.pdbx_description
1 polymer ?
#
loop_
_entity_poly.entity_id
_entity_poly.type
_entity_poly.pdbx_seq_one_letter_code
_entity_poly.pdbx_strand_id
1 'polypeptide(L)' 'MLSGDLFLEVSSSNQATILAKLQKLAHLDVTVSPHGSLNLSRGVISPADFLNMSFEEILENLRDQKVCGARRITIRRDG' A
#
# COMPACT_ATOMS: atom_id res chain seq x y z
N MET A 1 -15.12 -5.08 9.12
CA MET A 1 -14.78 -6.31 8.36
C MET A 1 -15.37 -7.47 9.13
N LEU A 2 -16.29 -8.18 8.51
CA LEU A 2 -16.96 -9.38 9.03
C LEU A 2 -17.19 -10.24 7.78
N SER A 3 -16.39 -11.28 7.49
CA SER A 3 -16.64 -12.07 6.25
C SER A 3 -15.82 -13.36 6.00
N GLY A 4 -14.63 -13.56 6.58
CA GLY A 4 -13.82 -14.74 6.23
C GLY A 4 -12.84 -14.54 5.07
N ASP A 5 -12.52 -13.29 4.74
CA ASP A 5 -11.47 -12.95 3.77
C ASP A 5 -10.07 -13.23 4.36
N LEU A 6 -9.20 -13.84 3.55
CA LEU A 6 -7.80 -14.09 3.90
C LEU A 6 -6.88 -13.15 3.12
N PHE A 7 -6.16 -12.28 3.83
CA PHE A 7 -5.13 -11.44 3.23
C PHE A 7 -3.81 -12.20 3.12
N LEU A 8 -3.25 -12.23 1.91
CA LEU A 8 -2.00 -12.93 1.61
C LEU A 8 -1.01 -11.93 1.00
N GLU A 9 0.19 -11.89 1.56
CA GLU A 9 1.34 -11.22 0.94
C GLU A 9 2.01 -12.18 -0.05
N VAL A 10 2.39 -11.66 -1.22
CA VAL A 10 3.05 -12.42 -2.28
C VAL A 10 4.46 -11.87 -2.48
N SER A 11 5.44 -12.76 -2.60
CA SER A 11 6.85 -12.35 -2.74
C SER A 11 7.27 -12.12 -4.20
N SER A 12 6.42 -12.47 -5.17
CA SER A 12 6.71 -12.29 -6.60
C SER A 12 5.46 -12.06 -7.45
N SER A 13 5.65 -11.41 -8.60
CA SER A 13 4.58 -11.20 -9.59
C SER A 13 4.02 -12.51 -10.15
N ASN A 14 4.85 -13.54 -10.28
CA ASN A 14 4.44 -14.87 -10.73
C ASN A 14 3.46 -15.51 -9.73
N GLN A 15 3.76 -15.45 -8.43
CA GLN A 15 2.83 -15.93 -7.40
C GLN A 15 1.50 -15.16 -7.42
N ALA A 16 1.55 -13.83 -7.53
CA ALA A 16 0.36 -13.00 -7.64
C ALA A 16 -0.53 -13.42 -8.83
N THR A 17 0.10 -13.67 -9.98
CA THR A 17 -0.61 -14.06 -11.22
C THR A 17 -1.24 -15.45 -11.11
N ILE A 18 -0.56 -16.39 -10.45
CA ILE A 18 -1.09 -17.74 -10.22
C ILE A 18 -2.28 -17.67 -9.24
N LEU A 19 -2.13 -16.96 -8.12
CA LEU A 19 -3.18 -16.80 -7.11
C LEU A 19 -4.42 -16.09 -7.68
N ALA A 20 -4.24 -15.06 -8.51
CA ALA A 20 -5.35 -14.34 -9.15
C ALA A 20 -6.23 -15.24 -10.05
N LYS A 21 -5.71 -16.40 -10.49
CA LYS A 21 -6.45 -17.38 -11.31
C LYS A 21 -7.05 -18.51 -10.46
N LEU A 22 -6.79 -18.55 -9.15
CA LEU A 22 -7.28 -19.60 -8.26
C LEU A 22 -8.80 -19.46 -8.10
N GLN A 23 -9.52 -20.53 -8.42
CA GLN A 23 -10.98 -20.61 -8.26
C GLN A 23 -11.39 -21.56 -7.13
N LYS A 24 -10.50 -22.45 -6.70
CA LYS A 24 -10.75 -23.42 -5.64
C LYS A 24 -9.59 -23.52 -4.66
N LEU A 25 -9.91 -23.56 -3.38
CA LEU A 25 -8.98 -23.90 -2.31
C LEU A 25 -9.51 -25.14 -1.59
N ALA A 26 -8.80 -26.26 -1.75
CA ALA A 26 -9.31 -27.59 -1.40
C ALA A 26 -10.67 -27.88 -2.07
N HIS A 27 -11.74 -27.98 -1.30
CA HIS A 27 -13.10 -28.23 -1.80
C HIS A 27 -13.99 -26.98 -1.82
N LEU A 28 -13.43 -25.81 -1.47
CA LEU A 28 -14.17 -24.55 -1.41
C LEU A 28 -13.91 -23.73 -2.66
N ASP A 29 -14.98 -23.21 -3.26
CA ASP A 29 -14.87 -22.19 -4.29
C ASP A 29 -14.44 -20.86 -3.65
N VAL A 30 -13.47 -20.20 -4.27
CA VAL A 30 -12.89 -18.95 -3.78
C VAL A 30 -12.77 -17.95 -4.92
N THR A 31 -12.79 -16.67 -4.56
CA THR A 31 -12.46 -15.57 -5.48
C THR A 31 -11.21 -14.87 -4.98
N VAL A 32 -10.24 -14.66 -5.86
CA VAL A 32 -9.03 -13.92 -5.53
C VAL A 32 -9.05 -12.58 -6.26
N SER A 33 -8.82 -11.51 -5.51
CA SER A 33 -8.69 -10.17 -6.07
C SER A 33 -7.53 -9.41 -5.39
N PRO A 34 -6.80 -8.56 -6.11
CA PRO A 34 -5.80 -7.69 -5.49
C PRO A 34 -6.46 -6.76 -4.48
N HIS A 35 -5.89 -6.67 -3.27
CA HIS A 35 -6.39 -5.75 -2.27
C HIS A 35 -5.89 -4.32 -2.54
N GLY A 36 -6.81 -3.37 -2.74
CA GLY A 36 -6.48 -2.02 -3.21
C GLY A 36 -5.67 -1.14 -2.24
N SER A 37 -5.66 -1.44 -0.93
CA SER A 37 -5.04 -0.57 0.08
C SER A 37 -3.94 -1.22 0.92
N LEU A 38 -3.81 -2.56 0.91
CA LEU A 38 -2.77 -3.26 1.69
C LEU A 38 -1.42 -3.31 0.97
N ASN A 39 -1.40 -3.02 -0.33
CA ASN A 39 -0.17 -2.91 -1.11
C ASN A 39 0.57 -1.57 -0.90
N LEU A 40 0.08 -0.73 0.02
CA LEU A 40 0.62 0.60 0.29
C LEU A 40 0.91 0.74 1.77
N SER A 41 2.15 1.12 2.09
CA SER A 41 2.52 1.60 3.43
C SER A 41 2.48 3.13 3.47
N ARG A 42 2.22 3.70 4.64
CA ARG A 42 2.27 5.14 4.86
C ARG A 42 3.30 5.45 5.94
N GLY A 43 4.28 6.29 5.62
CA GLY A 43 5.25 6.83 6.57
C GLY A 43 4.93 8.28 6.93
N VAL A 44 5.46 8.75 8.06
CA VAL A 44 5.49 10.17 8.44
C VAL A 44 6.94 10.59 8.53
N ILE A 45 7.28 11.68 7.86
CA ILE A 45 8.61 12.30 7.90
C ILE A 45 8.37 13.73 8.38
N SER A 46 9.15 14.19 9.37
CA SER A 46 9.01 15.55 9.96
C SER A 46 10.17 16.52 9.69
N PRO A 47 10.91 16.49 8.57
CA PRO A 47 12.06 17.38 8.43
C PRO A 47 11.55 18.76 8.03
N ALA A 48 12.13 19.79 8.62
CA ALA A 48 11.77 21.18 8.32
C ALA A 48 11.93 21.52 6.83
N ASP A 49 12.86 20.84 6.15
CA ASP A 49 13.18 21.04 4.73
C ASP A 49 12.02 20.73 3.77
N PHE A 50 11.06 19.90 4.18
CA PHE A 50 9.91 19.52 3.35
C PHE A 50 8.75 20.52 3.43
N LEU A 51 8.81 21.52 4.32
CA LEU A 51 7.73 22.50 4.51
C LEU A 51 7.51 23.39 3.27
N ASN A 52 8.58 23.66 2.52
CA ASN A 52 8.54 24.53 1.35
C ASN A 52 8.54 23.77 0.02
N MET A 53 8.73 22.44 0.05
CA MET A 53 8.76 21.60 -1.13
C MET A 53 7.34 21.28 -1.63
N SER A 54 7.15 21.32 -2.94
CA SER A 54 5.91 20.90 -3.61
C SER A 54 5.70 19.37 -3.52
N PHE A 55 4.47 18.89 -3.73
CA PHE A 55 4.23 17.45 -3.73
C PHE A 55 4.92 16.75 -4.91
N GLU A 56 5.00 17.45 -6.04
CA GLU A 56 5.65 17.01 -7.26
C GLU A 56 7.15 16.76 -7.02
N GLU A 57 7.85 17.73 -6.43
CA GLU A 57 9.27 17.59 -6.07
C GLU A 57 9.48 16.43 -5.08
N ILE A 58 8.60 16.28 -4.08
CA ILE A 58 8.71 15.16 -3.12
C ILE A 58 8.57 13.82 -3.83
N LEU A 59 7.58 13.69 -4.70
CA LEU A 59 7.32 12.45 -5.44
C LEU A 59 8.44 12.14 -6.44
N GLU A 60 8.99 13.16 -7.09
CA GLU A 60 10.10 13.00 -8.01
C GLU A 60 11.37 12.53 -7.29
N ASN A 61 11.74 13.20 -6.19
CA ASN A 61 12.95 12.87 -5.42
C ASN A 61 12.83 11.52 -4.68
N LEU A 62 11.61 11.05 -4.37
CA LEU A 62 11.37 9.78 -3.67
C LEU A 62 10.88 8.65 -4.59
N ARG A 63 10.95 8.85 -5.91
CA ARG A 63 10.45 7.89 -6.89
C ARG A 63 11.15 6.54 -6.81
N ASP A 64 12.45 6.53 -6.56
CA ASP A 64 13.27 5.31 -6.47
C ASP A 64 12.90 4.46 -5.24
N GLN A 65 12.34 5.09 -4.21
CA GLN A 65 11.82 4.43 -3.01
C GLN A 65 10.35 3.98 -3.19
N LYS A 66 9.82 4.11 -4.40
CA LYS A 66 8.45 3.71 -4.79
C LYS A 66 7.36 4.51 -4.06
N VAL A 67 7.64 5.74 -3.66
CA VAL A 67 6.61 6.64 -3.12
C VAL A 67 5.67 7.04 -4.25
N CYS A 68 4.39 6.73 -4.09
CA CYS A 68 3.34 6.99 -5.10
C CYS A 68 2.36 8.09 -4.70
N GLY A 69 2.49 8.62 -3.48
CA GLY A 69 1.62 9.68 -2.98
C GLY A 69 2.21 10.39 -1.78
N ALA A 70 2.04 11.70 -1.73
CA ALA A 70 2.45 12.55 -0.62
C ALA A 70 1.27 13.43 -0.18
N ARG A 71 1.15 13.69 1.12
CA ARG A 71 0.19 14.64 1.67
C ARG A 71 0.77 15.32 2.91
N ARG A 72 0.52 16.62 3.07
CA ARG A 72 0.86 17.34 4.31
C ARG A 72 -0.15 16.98 5.39
N ILE A 73 0.36 16.71 6.59
CA ILE A 73 -0.46 16.47 7.77
C ILE A 73 -0.01 17.41 8.89
N THR A 74 -0.96 17.92 9.67
CA THR A 74 -0.69 18.67 10.89
C THR A 74 -0.99 17.77 12.07
N ILE A 75 0.02 17.44 12.87
CA ILE A 75 -0.16 16.67 14.10
C ILE A 75 -0.30 17.65 15.25
N ARG A 76 -1.47 17.69 15.88
CA ARG A 76 -1.65 18.40 17.15
C ARG A 76 -1.19 17.46 18.27
N ARG A 77 -0.27 17.92 19.10
CA ARG A 77 0.04 17.28 20.39
C ARG A 77 -0.77 18.04 21.44
N ASP A 78 -1.92 17.51 21.77
CA ASP A 78 -2.59 17.92 22.99
C ASP A 78 -1.76 17.31 24.14
N GLY A 79 -1.35 18.13 25.10
CA GLY A 79 -0.50 17.71 26.23
C GLY A 79 -1.24 16.83 27.21
#